data_AF-I4Z0V0-F1
#
_entry.id   AF-I4Z0V0-F1
#
_cell.length_a   1.000
_cell.length_b   1.000
_cell.length_c   1.000
_cell.angle_alpha   90.00
_cell.angle_beta   90.00
_cell.angle_gamma   90.00
#
_symmetry.space_group_name_H-M   'P 1'
#
loop_
_entity.id
_entity.type
_entity.pdbx_description
1 polymer ?
#
loop_
_entity_poly.entity_id
_entity_poly.type
_entity_poly.pdbx_seq_one_letter_code
_entity_poly.pdbx_strand_id
1 'polypeptide(L)'
;MSRESKKRSLSYRVTTPEERARREAEIERRSSHIMALKARGLNYATIAVRLGLSASTVSRLAREYAQRAQNQAHVGLKPMSHL
;
A
#
# COMPACT_ATOMS: atom_id res chain seq x y z
N MET A 1 -41.63 26.21 10.22
CA MET A 1 -40.96 24.96 10.69
C MET A 1 -40.89 24.02 9.49
N SER A 2 -39.82 23.34 9.09
CA SER A 2 -38.62 22.88 9.77
C SER A 2 -37.42 23.02 8.82
N ARG A 3 -36.29 23.55 9.30
CA ARG A 3 -35.01 23.56 8.59
C ARG A 3 -34.41 22.17 8.75
N GLU A 4 -34.66 21.27 7.80
CA GLU A 4 -34.07 19.93 7.78
C GLU A 4 -32.55 20.03 7.54
N SER A 5 -31.86 20.26 8.64
CA SER A 5 -30.44 20.54 8.71
C SER A 5 -29.67 19.23 8.73
N LYS A 6 -28.76 19.07 7.77
CA LYS A 6 -27.43 18.47 7.95
C LYS A 6 -27.42 17.17 8.76
N LYS A 7 -27.85 16.08 8.13
CA LYS A 7 -27.43 14.71 8.50
C LYS A 7 -26.76 13.98 7.33
N ARG A 8 -25.87 14.65 6.60
CA ARG A 8 -24.76 13.95 5.91
C ARG A 8 -23.72 13.64 6.98
N SER A 9 -23.99 12.60 7.76
CA SER A 9 -23.08 12.15 8.81
C SER A 9 -21.78 11.65 8.19
N LEU A 10 -20.74 11.81 8.98
CA LEU A 10 -19.34 11.39 8.91
C LEU A 10 -19.01 9.96 8.36
N SER A 11 -19.77 9.38 7.42
CA SER A 11 -19.58 7.98 6.97
C SER A 11 -18.28 7.73 6.21
N TYR A 12 -17.55 8.78 5.80
CA TYR A 12 -16.25 8.63 5.16
C TYR A 12 -15.09 8.35 6.13
N ARG A 13 -15.33 8.37 7.45
CA ARG A 13 -14.27 8.22 8.47
C ARG A 13 -14.09 6.81 9.01
N VAL A 14 -14.94 5.85 8.66
CA VAL A 14 -14.83 4.47 9.15
C VAL A 14 -14.56 3.55 7.96
N THR A 15 -13.30 3.46 7.54
CA THR A 15 -12.85 2.28 6.79
C THR A 15 -12.96 1.10 7.75
N THR A 16 -13.88 0.18 7.48
CA THR A 16 -14.03 -1.03 8.30
C THR A 16 -12.69 -1.79 8.33
N PRO A 17 -12.39 -2.56 9.40
CA PRO A 17 -11.19 -3.39 9.44
C PRO A 17 -11.05 -4.27 8.20
N GLU A 18 -12.16 -4.78 7.68
CA GLU A 18 -12.20 -5.58 6.46
C GLU A 18 -11.83 -4.79 5.20
N GLU A 19 -12.37 -3.57 5.01
CA GLU A 19 -12.00 -2.72 3.87
C GLU A 19 -10.52 -2.32 3.94
N ARG A 20 -9.99 -2.10 5.14
CA ARG A 20 -8.56 -1.83 5.35
C ARG A 20 -7.74 -3.05 4.93
N ALA A 21 -8.10 -4.24 5.40
CA ALA A 21 -7.42 -5.48 5.05
C ALA A 21 -7.47 -5.76 3.53
N ARG A 22 -8.63 -5.56 2.89
CA ARG A 22 -8.78 -5.70 1.43
C ARG A 22 -7.86 -4.73 0.68
N ARG A 23 -7.81 -3.47 1.11
CA ARG A 23 -6.95 -2.46 0.50
C ARG A 23 -5.47 -2.79 0.69
N GLU A 24 -5.08 -3.27 1.86
CA GLU A 24 -3.71 -3.69 2.15
C GLU A 24 -3.30 -4.89 1.28
N ALA A 25 -4.16 -5.91 1.17
CA ALA A 25 -3.92 -7.06 0.31
C ALA A 25 -3.81 -6.69 -1.18
N GLU A 26 -4.64 -5.75 -1.66
CA GLU A 26 -4.56 -5.24 -3.03
C GLU A 26 -3.23 -4.50 -3.28
N ILE A 27 -2.81 -3.66 -2.33
CA ILE A 27 -1.53 -2.96 -2.39
C ILE A 27 -0.36 -3.96 -2.41
N GLU A 28 -0.39 -4.96 -1.53
CA GLU A 28 0.66 -5.99 -1.46
C GLU A 28 0.76 -6.78 -2.76
N ARG A 29 -0.37 -7.25 -3.30
CA ARG A 29 -0.42 -7.95 -4.59
C ARG A 29 0.17 -7.11 -5.71
N ARG A 30 -0.19 -5.83 -5.78
CA ARG A 30 0.34 -4.90 -6.81
C ARG A 30 1.83 -4.68 -6.65
N SER A 31 2.29 -4.42 -5.43
CA SER A 31 3.70 -4.16 -5.14
C SER A 31 4.59 -5.37 -5.45
N SER A 32 4.14 -6.58 -5.09
CA SER A 32 4.83 -7.83 -5.44
C SER A 32 4.92 -8.01 -6.96
N HIS A 33 3.84 -7.75 -7.69
CA HIS A 33 3.86 -7.84 -9.15
C HIS A 33 4.80 -6.80 -9.80
N ILE A 34 4.83 -5.56 -9.29
CA ILE A 34 5.78 -4.53 -9.74
C ILE A 34 7.22 -4.99 -9.53
N MET A 35 7.54 -5.55 -8.35
CA MET A 35 8.89 -6.03 -8.04
C MET A 35 9.30 -7.22 -8.91
N ALA A 36 8.39 -8.17 -9.15
CA ALA A 36 8.64 -9.29 -10.06
C ALA A 36 8.94 -8.81 -11.49
N LEU A 37 8.20 -7.83 -11.99
CA LEU A 37 8.46 -7.24 -13.31
C LEU A 37 9.77 -6.45 -13.33
N LYS A 38 10.11 -5.76 -12.24
CA LYS A 38 11.37 -5.04 -12.10
C LYS A 38 12.57 -5.99 -12.09
N ALA A 39 12.46 -7.14 -11.43
CA ALA A 39 13.47 -8.20 -11.43
C ALA A 39 13.71 -8.78 -12.84
N ARG A 40 12.72 -8.72 -13.73
CA ARG A 40 12.85 -9.07 -15.16
C ARG A 40 13.47 -7.96 -16.01
N GLY A 41 13.97 -6.89 -15.40
CA GLY A 41 14.64 -5.79 -16.08
C GLY A 41 13.71 -4.71 -16.66
N LEU A 42 12.39 -4.79 -16.41
CA LEU A 42 11.46 -3.79 -16.92
C LEU A 42 11.60 -2.46 -16.17
N ASN A 43 11.51 -1.36 -16.90
CA ASN A 43 11.46 -0.02 -16.31
C ASN A 43 10.05 0.27 -15.74
N TYR A 44 9.97 1.15 -14.74
CA TYR A 44 8.71 1.54 -14.10
C TYR A 44 7.71 2.16 -15.08
N ALA A 45 8.17 2.88 -16.12
CA ALA A 45 7.29 3.38 -17.16
C ALA A 45 6.60 2.23 -17.93
N THR A 46 7.35 1.20 -18.32
CA THR A 46 6.81 0.02 -19.00
C THR A 46 5.88 -0.80 -18.10
N ILE A 47 6.25 -0.93 -16.82
CA ILE A 47 5.42 -1.60 -15.81
C ILE A 47 4.10 -0.85 -15.61
N ALA A 48 4.15 0.48 -15.54
CA ALA A 48 2.98 1.33 -15.40
C ALA A 48 1.98 1.12 -16.55
N VAL A 49 2.45 1.13 -17.80
CA VAL A 49 1.62 0.83 -18.98
C VAL A 49 1.02 -0.57 -18.89
N ARG A 50 1.81 -1.59 -18.54
CA ARG A 50 1.32 -2.97 -18.43
C ARG A 50 0.26 -3.17 -17.34
N LEU A 51 0.35 -2.41 -16.26
CA LEU A 51 -0.57 -2.52 -15.12
C LEU A 51 -1.74 -1.52 -15.20
N GLY A 52 -1.79 -0.66 -16.22
CA GLY A 52 -2.80 0.40 -16.33
C GLY A 52 -2.68 1.45 -15.21
N LEU A 53 -1.47 1.68 -14.71
CA LEU A 53 -1.19 2.61 -13.62
C LEU A 53 -0.35 3.79 -14.12
N SER A 54 -0.29 4.87 -13.34
CA SER A 54 0.67 5.94 -13.58
C SER A 54 2.07 5.55 -13.12
N ALA A 55 3.11 6.06 -13.79
CA ALA A 55 4.50 5.84 -13.39
C ALA A 55 4.77 6.32 -11.95
N SER A 56 4.16 7.44 -11.55
CA SER A 56 4.24 7.98 -10.18
C SER A 56 3.65 7.02 -9.14
N THR A 57 2.54 6.36 -9.47
CA THR A 57 1.92 5.34 -8.62
C THR A 57 2.83 4.13 -8.46
N VAL A 58 3.42 3.65 -9.55
CA VAL A 58 4.36 2.51 -9.53
C VAL A 58 5.59 2.82 -8.68
N SER A 59 6.20 3.99 -8.89
CA SER A 59 7.37 4.42 -8.11
C SER A 59 7.06 4.54 -6.62
N ARG A 60 5.89 5.08 -6.26
CA ARG A 60 5.47 5.17 -4.86
C ARG A 60 5.29 3.79 -4.23
N LEU A 61 4.55 2.89 -4.89
CA LEU A 61 4.33 1.53 -4.40
C LEU A 61 5.65 0.76 -4.23
N ALA A 62 6.57 0.93 -5.19
CA ALA A 62 7.90 0.32 -5.12
C ALA A 62 8.69 0.80 -3.88
N ARG A 63 8.67 2.11 -3.61
CA ARG A 63 9.34 2.71 -2.45
C ARG A 63 8.71 2.26 -1.13
N GLU A 64 7.39 2.25 -1.04
CA GLU A 64 6.66 1.79 0.15
C GLU A 64 6.94 0.31 0.44
N TYR A 65 7.02 -0.53 -0.61
CA TYR A 65 7.39 -1.94 -0.47
C TYR A 65 8.80 -2.12 0.08
N ALA A 66 9.79 -1.39 -0.47
CA ALA A 66 11.17 -1.43 0.02
C ALA A 66 11.28 -0.97 1.49
N GLN A 67 10.56 0.10 1.86
CA GLN A 67 10.53 0.58 3.25
C GLN A 67 9.88 -0.43 4.20
N ARG A 68 8.78 -1.08 3.79
CA ARG A 68 8.15 -2.14 4.59
C ARG A 68 9.09 -3.34 4.78
N ALA A 69 9.79 -3.76 3.73
CA ALA A 69 10.78 -4.84 3.83
C ALA A 69 11.93 -4.48 4.79
N GLN A 70 12.44 -3.25 4.73
CA GLN A 70 13.47 -2.76 5.67
C GLN A 70 12.95 -2.68 7.11
N ASN A 71 11.73 -2.19 7.30
CA ASN A 71 11.13 -2.08 8.64
C ASN A 71 10.81 -3.45 9.23
N GLN A 72 10.36 -4.43 8.42
CA GLN A 72 10.16 -5.81 8.88
C GLN A 72 11.49 -6.48 9.24
N ALA A 73 12.56 -6.23 8.48
CA ALA A 73 13.91 -6.70 8.81
C ALA A 73 14.45 -6.09 10.12
N HIS A 74 14.08 -4.84 10.43
CA HIS A 74 14.45 -4.17 11.68
C HIS A 74 13.71 -4.74 12.91
N VAL A 75 12.47 -5.21 12.76
CA VAL A 75 11.69 -5.79 13.87
C VAL A 75 12.13 -7.24 14.19
N GLY A 76 12.84 -7.90 13.26
CA GLY A 76 13.38 -9.26 13.45
C GLY A 76 14.73 -9.37 14.18
N LEU A 77 15.38 -8.25 14.53
CA LEU A 77 16.67 -8.23 15.23
C LEU A 77 16.55 -7.47 16.56
N LYS A 78 15.80 -8.02 17.51
CA LYS A 78 16.04 -7.74 18.92
C LYS A 78 16.81 -8.94 19.47
N PRO A 79 18.16 -8.89 19.57
CA PRO A 79 18.86 -9.90 20.35
C PRO A 79 18.32 -9.78 21.77
N MET A 80 17.64 -10.83 22.25
CA MET A 80 17.44 -11.01 23.67
C MET A 80 18.79 -11.30 24.31
N SER A 81 19.58 -10.26 24.52
CA SER A 81 20.62 -10.24 25.53
C SER A 81 19.92 -9.96 26.86
N HIS A 82 19.47 -11.02 27.51
CA HIS A 82 19.33 -11.03 28.96
C HIS A 82 20.53 -11.78 29.54
N LEU A 83 21.13 -11.09 30.51
CA LEU A 83 22.30 -11.41 31.33
C LEU A 83 22.34 -12.85 31.85
#